data_AF-X1GL44-F1
#
_entry.id   AF-X1GL44-F1
#
_cell.length_a   1.000
_cell.length_b   1.000
_cell.length_c   1.000
_cell.angle_alpha   90.00
_cell.angle_beta   90.00
_cell.angle_gamma   90.00
#
_symmetry.space_group_name_H-M   'P 1'
#
loop_
_entity.id
_entity.type
_entity.pdbx_description
1 polymer ?
#
loop_
_entity_poly.entity_id
_entity_poly.type
_entity_poly.pdbx_seq_one_letter_code
_entity_poly.pdbx_strand_id
1 'polypeptide(L)'
;AHILKAGYNVSVYNRTKEKAKELIDMGAIWCSNPKEVAEKSDIVFTIVGFPHDVEEVYLGENGVLKAIKKGSIIVDMTTSEPSLAQRVYEEAKKIGASSIDAPVSGGDVGAKNGTLAIMAGGDKETYEKVFPFFELMNKNIAYMGKAGAGQ
;
A
#
# COMPACT_ATOMS: atom_id res chain seq x y z
N ALA A 1 -9.68 8.93 3.18
CA ALA A 1 -9.34 10.36 3.34
C ALA A 1 -8.32 10.68 4.45
N HIS A 2 -7.98 9.76 5.37
CA HIS A 2 -7.09 10.05 6.51
C HIS A 2 -5.74 10.67 6.13
N ILE A 3 -5.03 10.09 5.15
CA ILE A 3 -3.73 10.58 4.69
C ILE A 3 -3.80 12.01 4.12
N LEU A 4 -4.81 12.31 3.29
CA LEU A 4 -5.06 13.68 2.79
C LEU A 4 -5.31 14.67 3.94
N LYS A 5 -6.15 14.28 4.92
CA LYS A 5 -6.49 15.14 6.07
C LYS A 5 -5.29 15.42 6.98
N ALA A 6 -4.28 14.56 6.96
CA ALA A 6 -3.02 14.77 7.66
C ALA A 6 -2.05 15.72 6.92
N GLY A 7 -2.42 16.23 5.74
CA GLY A 7 -1.66 17.25 5.00
C GLY A 7 -0.68 16.70 3.97
N TYR A 8 -0.72 15.40 3.67
CA TYR A 8 0.13 14.79 2.64
C TYR A 8 -0.47 14.97 1.24
N ASN A 9 0.42 15.13 0.25
CA ASN A 9 0.04 15.01 -1.15
C ASN A 9 -0.28 13.55 -1.46
N VAL A 10 -1.46 13.30 -2.04
CA VAL A 10 -1.89 11.93 -2.38
C VAL A 10 -2.15 11.85 -3.87
N SER A 11 -1.41 10.97 -4.54
CA SER A 11 -1.72 10.49 -5.88
C SER A 11 -2.61 9.25 -5.77
N VAL A 12 -3.71 9.20 -6.50
CA VAL A 12 -4.70 8.12 -6.40
C VAL A 12 -5.03 7.53 -7.75
N TYR A 13 -5.09 6.20 -7.80
CA TYR A 13 -5.63 5.43 -8.89
C TYR A 13 -6.68 4.46 -8.35
N ASN A 14 -7.73 4.24 -9.12
CA ASN A 14 -8.64 3.13 -8.93
C ASN A 14 -9.14 2.69 -10.31
N ARG A 15 -9.34 1.39 -10.54
CA ARG A 15 -9.81 0.87 -11.84
C ARG A 15 -11.10 1.57 -12.32
N THR A 16 -11.99 1.92 -11.39
CA THR A 16 -13.19 2.73 -11.65
C THR A 16 -12.98 4.14 -11.08
N LYS A 17 -12.77 5.12 -11.95
CA LYS A 17 -12.41 6.51 -11.56
C LYS A 17 -13.43 7.15 -10.62
N GLU A 18 -14.71 6.85 -10.81
CA GLU A 18 -15.82 7.41 -10.04
C GLU A 18 -15.67 7.09 -8.53
N LYS A 19 -15.08 5.94 -8.18
CA LYS A 19 -14.82 5.57 -6.78
C LYS A 19 -13.73 6.41 -6.12
N ALA A 20 -12.89 7.09 -6.89
CA ALA A 20 -11.87 8.00 -6.39
C ALA A 20 -12.36 9.46 -6.34
N LYS A 21 -13.58 9.75 -6.83
CA LYS A 21 -14.07 11.13 -7.00
C LYS A 21 -14.03 11.93 -5.69
N GLU A 22 -14.49 11.36 -4.58
CA GLU A 22 -14.47 12.05 -3.29
C GLU A 22 -13.05 12.48 -2.88
N LEU A 23 -12.06 11.61 -3.08
CA LEU A 23 -10.66 11.94 -2.77
C LEU A 23 -10.11 13.01 -3.72
N ILE A 24 -10.48 12.96 -5.01
CA ILE A 24 -10.10 13.96 -6.00
C ILE A 24 -10.70 15.33 -5.64
N ASP A 25 -11.98 15.37 -5.28
CA ASP A 25 -12.68 16.59 -4.84
C ASP A 25 -12.03 17.17 -3.56
N MET A 26 -11.41 16.32 -2.73
CA MET A 26 -10.62 16.71 -1.56
C MET A 26 -9.17 17.13 -1.88
N GLY A 27 -8.75 17.09 -3.15
CA GLY A 27 -7.41 17.51 -3.59
C GLY A 27 -6.43 16.38 -3.91
N ALA A 28 -6.85 15.11 -3.95
CA ALA A 28 -6.00 14.04 -4.46
C ALA A 28 -5.73 14.20 -5.96
N ILE A 29 -4.50 13.89 -6.35
CA ILE A 29 -4.06 13.93 -7.74
C ILE A 29 -4.47 12.62 -8.39
N TRP A 30 -5.34 12.67 -9.39
CA TRP A 30 -5.73 11.49 -10.16
C TRP A 30 -4.55 10.98 -11.02
N CYS A 31 -4.37 9.66 -11.04
CA CYS A 31 -3.45 8.93 -11.91
C CYS A 31 -4.21 7.92 -12.76
N SER A 32 -3.72 7.66 -13.97
CA SER A 32 -4.34 6.78 -14.96
C SER A 32 -4.02 5.30 -14.78
N ASN A 33 -2.98 4.96 -14.01
CA ASN A 33 -2.55 3.58 -13.71
C ASN A 33 -1.62 3.54 -12.47
N PRO A 34 -1.30 2.35 -11.93
CA PRO A 34 -0.41 2.21 -10.76
C PRO A 34 1.02 2.73 -10.98
N LYS A 35 1.58 2.57 -12.17
CA LYS A 35 2.90 3.10 -12.54
C LYS A 35 2.97 4.61 -12.36
N GLU A 36 1.96 5.35 -12.81
CA GLU A 36 1.92 6.81 -12.66
C GLU A 36 1.82 7.25 -11.18
N VAL A 37 1.14 6.46 -10.34
CA VAL A 37 1.14 6.69 -8.88
C VAL A 37 2.57 6.55 -8.34
N ALA A 38 3.28 5.49 -8.73
CA ALA A 38 4.64 5.23 -8.28
C ALA A 38 5.64 6.34 -8.69
N GLU A 39 5.52 6.90 -9.89
CA GLU A 39 6.38 8.00 -10.38
C GLU A 39 6.28 9.26 -9.51
N LYS A 40 5.12 9.46 -8.88
CA LYS A 40 4.75 10.67 -8.12
C LYS A 40 4.80 10.47 -6.60
N SER A 41 5.20 9.30 -6.12
CA SER A 41 5.05 8.95 -4.70
C SER A 41 6.36 8.44 -4.08
N ASP A 42 6.63 8.85 -2.85
CA ASP A 42 7.73 8.31 -2.04
C ASP A 42 7.30 7.00 -1.35
N ILE A 43 6.02 6.90 -0.99
CA ILE A 43 5.40 5.72 -0.39
C ILE A 43 4.12 5.39 -1.16
N VAL A 44 3.93 4.14 -1.55
CA VAL A 44 2.73 3.67 -2.26
C VAL A 44 2.00 2.64 -1.41
N PHE A 45 0.73 2.91 -1.09
CA PHE A 45 -0.17 1.96 -0.44
C PHE A 45 -1.09 1.32 -1.49
N THR A 46 -1.29 0.00 -1.41
CA THR A 46 -2.29 -0.73 -2.21
C THR A 46 -3.28 -1.46 -1.33
N ILE A 47 -4.54 -1.53 -1.76
CA ILE A 47 -5.56 -2.36 -1.15
C ILE A 47 -6.57 -2.77 -2.22
N VAL A 48 -6.40 -3.96 -2.79
CA VAL A 48 -7.15 -4.41 -3.98
C VAL A 48 -8.03 -5.63 -3.68
N GLY A 49 -8.73 -6.13 -4.70
CA GLY A 49 -9.79 -7.12 -4.50
C GLY A 49 -9.28 -8.53 -4.23
N PHE A 50 -8.27 -8.98 -5.00
CA PHE A 50 -7.80 -10.36 -5.00
C PHE A 50 -6.29 -10.48 -5.20
N PRO A 51 -5.67 -11.63 -4.88
CA PRO A 51 -4.24 -11.86 -5.10
C PRO A 51 -3.75 -11.59 -6.53
N HIS A 52 -4.55 -11.91 -7.56
CA HIS A 52 -4.17 -11.63 -8.95
C HIS A 52 -4.13 -10.13 -9.26
N ASP A 53 -4.99 -9.31 -8.61
CA ASP A 53 -4.94 -7.86 -8.75
C ASP A 53 -3.64 -7.32 -8.12
N VAL A 54 -3.14 -7.94 -7.04
CA VAL A 54 -1.85 -7.58 -6.42
C VAL A 54 -0.70 -7.83 -7.40
N GLU A 55 -0.68 -9.00 -8.04
CA GLU A 55 0.33 -9.31 -9.06
C GLU A 55 0.28 -8.30 -10.22
N GLU A 56 -0.91 -8.00 -10.75
CA GLU A 56 -1.06 -7.02 -11.83
C GLU A 56 -0.58 -5.62 -11.40
N VAL A 57 -1.01 -5.16 -10.22
CA VAL A 57 -0.69 -3.81 -9.71
C VAL A 57 0.79 -3.65 -9.41
N TYR A 58 1.49 -4.69 -8.94
CA TYR A 58 2.92 -4.57 -8.65
C TYR A 58 3.80 -4.93 -9.83
N LEU A 59 3.52 -6.05 -10.52
CA LEU A 59 4.44 -6.69 -11.46
C LEU A 59 4.03 -6.53 -12.93
N GLY A 60 2.79 -6.11 -13.19
CA GLY A 60 2.25 -5.88 -14.53
C GLY A 60 3.00 -4.79 -15.31
N GLU A 61 2.65 -4.65 -16.60
CA GLU A 61 3.30 -3.70 -17.51
C GLU A 61 3.18 -2.24 -17.04
N ASN A 62 2.04 -1.89 -16.44
CA ASN A 62 1.78 -0.60 -15.80
C ASN A 62 1.82 -0.69 -14.27
N GLY A 63 2.56 -1.66 -13.74
CA GLY A 63 2.65 -1.91 -12.31
C GLY A 63 3.57 -0.92 -11.57
N VAL A 64 3.40 -0.83 -10.25
CA VAL A 64 4.16 0.04 -9.35
C VAL A 64 5.67 -0.18 -9.50
N LEU A 65 6.13 -1.44 -9.58
CA LEU A 65 7.56 -1.77 -9.65
C LEU A 65 8.20 -1.38 -11.00
N LYS A 66 7.43 -0.94 -12.00
CA LYS A 66 7.97 -0.46 -13.28
C LYS A 66 8.47 0.98 -13.23
N ALA A 67 8.10 1.75 -12.20
CA ALA A 67 8.51 3.15 -12.08
C ALA A 67 8.77 3.64 -10.66
N ILE A 68 8.65 2.76 -9.66
CA ILE A 68 9.02 3.09 -8.28
C ILE A 68 10.48 3.53 -8.21
N LYS A 69 10.76 4.57 -7.42
CA LYS A 69 12.11 5.12 -7.28
C LYS A 69 12.92 4.34 -6.25
N LYS A 70 14.25 4.37 -6.40
CA LYS A 70 15.16 3.88 -5.36
C LYS A 70 14.91 4.64 -4.05
N GLY A 71 14.83 3.92 -2.94
CA GLY A 71 14.57 4.46 -1.61
C GLY A 71 13.08 4.64 -1.29
N SER A 72 12.18 4.43 -2.25
CA SER A 72 10.73 4.43 -1.99
C SER A 72 10.28 3.18 -1.23
N ILE A 73 9.09 3.27 -0.62
CA ILE A 73 8.47 2.16 0.11
C ILE A 73 7.14 1.79 -0.54
N ILE A 74 6.90 0.50 -0.74
CA ILE A 74 5.58 -0.02 -1.11
C ILE A 74 4.97 -0.75 0.08
N VAL A 75 3.65 -0.61 0.25
CA VAL A 75 2.88 -1.21 1.34
C VAL A 75 1.63 -1.86 0.77
N ASP A 76 1.57 -3.19 0.76
CA ASP A 76 0.39 -3.91 0.32
C ASP A 76 -0.51 -4.26 1.50
N MET A 77 -1.67 -3.63 1.57
CA MET A 77 -2.68 -3.88 2.61
C MET A 77 -3.74 -4.88 2.16
N THR A 78 -3.54 -5.53 1.02
CA THR A 78 -4.42 -6.56 0.50
C THR A 78 -4.18 -7.87 1.23
N THR A 79 -5.26 -8.56 1.62
CA THR A 79 -5.17 -9.96 2.05
C THR A 79 -4.86 -10.82 0.82
N SER A 80 -3.68 -11.41 0.79
CA SER A 80 -3.16 -12.20 -0.32
C SER A 80 -2.38 -13.43 0.17
N GLU A 81 -1.39 -13.90 -0.59
CA GLU A 81 -0.57 -15.06 -0.23
C GLU A 81 0.81 -14.63 0.31
N PRO A 82 1.33 -15.27 1.37
CA PRO A 82 2.69 -15.00 1.86
C PRO A 82 3.78 -15.10 0.79
N SER A 83 3.65 -16.06 -0.13
CA SER A 83 4.57 -16.27 -1.26
C SER A 83 4.59 -15.08 -2.23
N LEU A 84 3.44 -14.47 -2.50
CA LEU A 84 3.33 -13.30 -3.36
C LEU A 84 3.96 -12.07 -2.68
N ALA A 85 3.70 -11.86 -1.39
CA ALA A 85 4.34 -10.80 -0.61
C ALA A 85 5.89 -10.92 -0.62
N GLN A 86 6.41 -12.14 -0.45
CA GLN A 86 7.85 -12.42 -0.54
C GLN A 86 8.41 -12.13 -1.94
N ARG A 87 7.69 -12.51 -3.00
CA ARG A 87 8.11 -12.20 -4.38
C ARG A 87 8.15 -10.69 -4.63
N VAL A 88 7.12 -9.95 -4.20
CA VAL A 88 7.08 -8.49 -4.33
C VAL A 88 8.24 -7.84 -3.55
N TYR A 89 8.54 -8.34 -2.35
CA TYR A 89 9.69 -7.89 -1.56
C TYR A 89 11.02 -8.06 -2.32
N GLU A 90 11.27 -9.23 -2.90
CA GLU A 90 12.50 -9.49 -3.64
C GLU A 90 12.61 -8.62 -4.91
N GLU A 91 11.52 -8.39 -5.64
CA GLU A 91 11.54 -7.51 -6.81
C GLU A 91 11.75 -6.04 -6.44
N ALA A 92 11.12 -5.55 -5.36
CA ALA A 92 11.35 -4.19 -4.86
C ALA A 92 12.82 -3.98 -4.46
N LYS A 93 13.41 -4.98 -3.79
CA LYS A 93 14.80 -4.94 -3.33
C LYS A 93 15.80 -4.83 -4.48
N LYS A 94 15.55 -5.49 -5.62
CA LYS A 94 16.41 -5.38 -6.83
C LYS A 94 16.51 -3.95 -7.35
N ILE A 95 15.48 -3.13 -7.14
CA ILE A 95 15.40 -1.73 -7.56
C ILE A 95 15.95 -0.79 -6.45
N GLY A 96 16.24 -1.33 -5.27
CA GLY A 96 16.62 -0.56 -4.09
C GLY A 96 15.45 0.16 -3.43
N ALA A 97 14.23 -0.34 -3.62
CA ALA A 97 13.04 0.04 -2.86
C ALA A 97 12.78 -0.98 -1.73
N SER A 98 11.89 -0.63 -0.80
CA SER A 98 11.48 -1.49 0.31
C SER A 98 10.02 -1.89 0.19
N SER A 99 9.65 -3.05 0.74
CA SER A 99 8.27 -3.56 0.71
C SER A 99 7.81 -3.98 2.11
N ILE A 100 6.54 -3.71 2.41
CA ILE A 100 5.80 -4.19 3.59
C ILE A 100 4.50 -4.85 3.11
N ASP A 101 4.24 -6.09 3.52
CA ASP A 101 2.91 -6.68 3.48
C ASP A 101 2.18 -6.37 4.78
N ALA A 102 1.01 -5.74 4.70
CA ALA A 102 0.26 -5.23 5.85
C ALA A 102 -1.26 -5.45 5.71
N PRO A 103 -1.72 -6.70 5.46
CA PRO A 103 -3.14 -6.99 5.33
C PRO A 103 -3.94 -6.55 6.56
N VAL A 104 -5.23 -6.33 6.31
CA VAL A 104 -6.15 -5.84 7.34
C VAL A 104 -7.25 -6.83 7.66
N SER A 105 -7.58 -6.95 8.95
CA SER A 105 -8.70 -7.77 9.44
C SER A 105 -9.71 -6.94 10.24
N GLY A 106 -11.01 -7.24 10.14
CA GLY A 106 -12.06 -6.53 10.90
C GLY A 106 -13.22 -5.96 10.08
N GLY A 107 -13.27 -6.22 8.77
CA GLY A 107 -14.42 -5.90 7.90
C GLY A 107 -14.65 -4.40 7.65
N ASP A 108 -15.66 -4.07 6.87
CA ASP A 108 -15.98 -2.71 6.42
C ASP A 108 -16.32 -1.73 7.57
N VAL A 109 -17.02 -2.22 8.59
CA VAL A 109 -17.32 -1.47 9.82
C VAL A 109 -16.03 -1.10 10.55
N GLY A 110 -15.09 -2.04 10.66
CA GLY A 110 -13.79 -1.79 11.27
C GLY A 110 -12.97 -0.78 10.48
N ALA A 111 -13.07 -0.78 9.14
CA ALA A 111 -12.39 0.18 8.27
C ALA A 111 -12.89 1.61 8.49
N LYS A 112 -14.21 1.81 8.57
CA LYS A 112 -14.81 3.14 8.79
C LYS A 112 -14.47 3.72 10.17
N ASN A 113 -14.37 2.85 11.17
CA ASN A 113 -14.11 3.25 12.56
C ASN A 113 -12.61 3.31 12.92
N GLY A 114 -11.71 2.92 12.01
CA GLY A 114 -10.27 2.86 12.27
C GLY A 114 -9.90 1.83 13.34
N THR A 115 -10.57 0.67 13.31
CA THR A 115 -10.38 -0.43 14.28
C THR A 115 -9.98 -1.76 13.64
N LEU A 116 -9.56 -1.77 12.36
CA LEU A 116 -9.00 -3.00 11.76
C LEU A 116 -7.72 -3.43 12.49
N ALA A 117 -7.37 -4.70 12.46
CA ALA A 117 -6.01 -5.11 12.78
C ALA A 117 -5.14 -4.97 11.52
N ILE A 118 -4.06 -4.19 11.58
CA ILE A 118 -2.99 -4.16 10.57
C ILE A 118 -1.88 -5.11 11.03
N MET A 119 -1.53 -6.09 10.20
CA MET A 119 -0.52 -7.11 10.51
C MET A 119 0.64 -6.97 9.53
N ALA A 120 1.74 -6.36 9.95
CA ALA A 120 2.80 -5.93 9.04
C ALA A 120 4.01 -6.89 9.03
N GLY A 121 4.32 -7.47 7.88
CA GLY A 121 5.54 -8.20 7.57
C GLY A 121 6.51 -7.37 6.72
N GLY A 122 7.82 -7.57 6.92
CA GLY A 122 8.89 -6.94 6.15
C GLY A 122 10.09 -6.54 7.02
N ASP A 123 10.94 -5.66 6.49
CA ASP A 123 12.10 -5.18 7.26
C ASP A 123 11.64 -4.25 8.39
N LYS A 124 12.11 -4.50 9.62
CA LYS A 124 11.70 -3.75 10.81
C LYS A 124 11.95 -2.25 10.67
N GLU A 125 13.08 -1.84 10.09
CA GLU A 125 13.39 -0.43 9.85
C GLU A 125 12.38 0.22 8.88
N THR A 126 11.95 -0.52 7.85
CA THR A 126 10.94 -0.04 6.90
C THR A 126 9.58 0.05 7.59
N TYR A 127 9.22 -0.93 8.43
CA TYR A 127 7.99 -0.90 9.24
C TYR A 127 7.95 0.35 10.12
N GLU A 128 9.04 0.68 10.81
CA GLU A 128 9.12 1.87 11.67
C GLU A 128 8.92 3.18 10.88
N LYS A 129 9.40 3.24 9.63
CA LYS A 129 9.18 4.40 8.73
C LYS A 129 7.72 4.54 8.29
N VAL A 130 7.01 3.44 8.06
CA VAL A 130 5.61 3.47 7.62
C VAL A 130 4.60 3.51 8.78
N PHE A 131 5.03 3.19 9.99
CA PHE A 131 4.17 3.13 11.17
C PHE A 131 3.34 4.41 11.41
N PRO A 132 3.89 5.64 11.30
CA PRO A 132 3.08 6.85 11.47
C PRO A 132 1.91 6.96 10.49
N PHE A 133 2.04 6.38 9.29
CA PHE A 133 0.95 6.35 8.30
C PHE A 133 -0.11 5.32 8.64
N PHE A 134 0.28 4.17 9.22
CA PHE A 134 -0.68 3.21 9.75
C PHE A 134 -1.51 3.81 10.88
N GLU A 135 -0.89 4.59 11.78
CA GLU A 135 -1.58 5.25 12.90
C GLU A 135 -2.64 6.27 12.44
N LEU A 136 -2.51 6.84 11.25
CA LEU A 136 -3.54 7.72 10.67
C LEU A 136 -4.81 6.95 10.28
N MET A 137 -4.68 5.65 9.98
CA MET A 137 -5.77 4.81 9.51
C MET A 137 -6.32 3.89 10.60
N ASN A 138 -5.51 3.55 11.61
CA ASN A 138 -5.86 2.53 12.57
C ASN A 138 -5.13 2.64 13.91
N LYS A 139 -5.67 1.97 14.92
CA LYS A 139 -5.10 1.86 16.27
C LYS A 139 -4.54 0.48 16.61
N ASN A 140 -4.98 -0.58 15.94
CA ASN A 140 -4.50 -1.94 16.20
C ASN A 140 -3.51 -2.36 15.13
N ILE A 141 -2.21 -2.21 15.42
CA ILE A 141 -1.12 -2.41 14.47
C ILE A 141 -0.08 -3.33 15.13
N ALA A 142 0.31 -4.39 14.45
CA ALA A 142 1.31 -5.35 14.94
C ALA A 142 2.36 -5.65 13.87
N TYR A 143 3.63 -5.69 14.27
CA TYR A 143 4.73 -6.17 13.44
C TYR A 143 4.87 -7.69 13.59
N MET A 144 4.79 -8.42 12.48
CA MET A 144 4.74 -9.88 12.44
C MET A 144 6.08 -10.54 12.09
N GLY A 145 7.07 -9.75 11.64
CA GLY A 145 8.39 -10.26 11.27
C GLY A 145 8.72 -10.01 9.81
N LYS A 146 9.34 -10.97 9.15
CA LYS A 146 9.86 -10.84 7.77
C LYS A 146 8.75 -10.72 6.73
N ALA A 147 9.12 -10.42 5.48
CA ALA A 147 8.18 -10.34 4.37
C ALA A 147 7.34 -11.63 4.23
N GLY A 148 6.05 -11.44 4.02
CA GLY A 148 5.02 -12.49 3.98
C GLY A 148 4.50 -12.94 5.33
N ALA A 149 5.06 -12.48 6.46
CA ALA A 149 4.57 -12.85 7.80
C ALA A 149 3.31 -12.07 8.22
N GLY A 150 2.98 -10.97 7.54
CA GLY A 150 1.75 -10.23 7.77
C GLY A 150 0.52 -10.90 7.16
N GLN A 151 0.71 -11.55 6.00
CA GLN A 151 -0.30 -12.30 5.24
C GLN A 151 -0.91 -13.49 5.99
#